data_AF-A0A7W6ENY4-F1
#
_entry.id   AF-A0A7W6ENY4-F1
#
_cell.length_a   1.000
_cell.length_b   1.000
_cell.length_c   1.000
_cell.angle_alpha   90.00
_cell.angle_beta   90.00
_cell.angle_gamma   90.00
#
_symmetry.space_group_name_H-M   'P 1'
#
loop_
_entity.id
_entity.type
_entity.pdbx_description
1 polymer ?
#
loop_
_entity_poly.entity_id
_entity_poly.type
_entity_poly.pdbx_seq_one_letter_code
_entity_poly.pdbx_strand_id
1 'polypeptide(L)' 'MAKYIDEDNDYLVIKAKSKIVENLIRIGKLSLKEIADTASVTIDFVIGIQQKLSADK' A
#
# COMPACT_ATOMS: atom_id res chain seq x y z
N MET A 1 1.92 28.51 6.58
CA MET A 1 0.86 27.48 6.74
C MET A 1 0.69 26.61 5.48
N ALA A 2 1.78 26.12 4.86
CA ALA A 2 1.66 25.23 3.68
C ALA A 2 2.25 23.83 3.94
N LYS A 3 3.30 23.74 4.77
CA LYS A 3 4.01 22.47 5.04
C LYS A 3 3.18 21.38 5.72
N TYR A 4 2.23 21.77 6.58
CA TYR A 4 1.39 20.80 7.30
C TYR A 4 0.33 20.14 6.41
N ILE A 5 -0.10 20.80 5.34
CA ILE A 5 -1.14 20.24 4.46
C ILE A 5 -0.55 19.13 3.60
N ASP A 6 0.71 19.26 3.18
CA ASP A 6 1.40 18.24 2.39
C ASP A 6 1.69 16.97 3.21
N GLU A 7 2.16 17.09 4.46
CA GLU A 7 2.49 15.92 5.29
C GLU A 7 1.24 15.11 5.71
N ASP A 8 0.15 15.78 6.10
CA ASP A 8 -1.12 15.12 6.41
C ASP A 8 -1.74 14.47 5.17
N ASN A 9 -1.67 15.15 4.01
CA ASN A 9 -2.17 14.62 2.76
C ASN A 9 -1.35 13.40 2.29
N ASP A 10 -0.02 13.46 2.42
CA ASP A 10 0.86 12.34 2.08
C ASP A 10 0.61 11.12 2.97
N TYR A 11 0.41 11.34 4.28
CA TYR A 11 0.03 10.27 5.21
C TYR A 11 -1.31 9.63 4.87
N LEU A 12 -2.34 10.43 4.55
CA LEU A 12 -3.65 9.92 4.17
C LEU A 12 -3.59 9.14 2.84
N VAL A 13 -2.81 9.63 1.87
CA VAL A 13 -2.59 8.95 0.58
C VAL A 13 -1.86 7.62 0.77
N ILE A 14 -0.79 7.59 1.58
CA ILE A 14 -0.06 6.35 1.90
C ILE A 14 -1.00 5.35 2.56
N LYS A 15 -1.79 5.79 3.56
CA LYS A 15 -2.73 4.91 4.27
C LYS A 15 -3.80 4.34 3.34
N ALA A 16 -4.34 5.15 2.43
CA ALA A 16 -5.29 4.69 1.42
C ALA A 16 -4.66 3.65 0.48
N LYS A 17 -3.45 3.94 -0.03
CA LYS A 17 -2.69 3.01 -0.88
C LYS A 17 -2.36 1.70 -0.17
N SER A 18 -1.95 1.73 1.09
CA SER A 18 -1.71 0.53 1.90
C SER A 18 -2.96 -0.33 2.02
N LYS A 19 -4.13 0.27 2.24
CA LYS A 19 -5.39 -0.48 2.37
C LYS A 19 -5.84 -1.12 1.06
N ILE A 20 -5.62 -0.44 -0.07
CA ILE A 20 -5.87 -1.00 -1.41
C ILE A 20 -4.96 -2.21 -1.63
N VAL A 21 -3.65 -2.06 -1.38
CA VAL A 21 -2.67 -3.15 -1.51
C VAL A 21 -3.02 -4.34 -0.61
N GLU A 22 -3.37 -4.10 0.66
CA GLU A 22 -3.81 -5.15 1.59
C GLU A 22 -5.00 -5.93 1.05
N ASN A 23 -6.03 -5.25 0.55
CA ASN A 23 -7.20 -5.88 -0.02
C ASN A 23 -6.85 -6.73 -1.26
N LEU A 24 -6.00 -6.20 -2.15
CA LEU A 24 -5.56 -6.93 -3.35
C LEU A 24 -4.74 -8.17 -3.00
N ILE A 25 -3.85 -8.09 -2.01
CA ILE A 25 -3.09 -9.25 -1.50
C ILE A 25 -4.05 -10.30 -0.94
N ARG A 26 -5.05 -9.89 -0.13
CA ARG A 26 -6.05 -10.80 0.46
C ARG A 26 -6.93 -11.49 -0.58
N ILE A 27 -7.21 -10.85 -1.71
CA ILE A 27 -7.96 -11.45 -2.82
C ILE A 27 -7.16 -12.61 -3.45
N GLY A 28 -5.82 -12.55 -3.46
CA GLY A 28 -4.96 -13.64 -3.87
C GLY A 28 -5.01 -14.01 -5.36
N LYS A 29 -5.58 -13.13 -6.20
CA LYS A 29 -5.75 -13.36 -7.66
C LYS A 29 -4.71 -12.66 -8.53
N LEU A 30 -3.94 -11.72 -7.95
CA LEU A 30 -2.97 -10.89 -8.65
C LEU A 30 -1.57 -11.19 -8.12
N SER A 31 -0.57 -11.16 -9.00
CA SER A 31 0.84 -11.16 -8.60
C SER A 31 1.22 -9.85 -7.91
N LEU A 32 2.29 -9.86 -7.10
CA LEU A 32 2.77 -8.65 -6.42
C LEU A 32 3.07 -7.49 -7.38
N LYS A 33 3.52 -7.80 -8.60
CA LYS A 33 3.76 -6.82 -9.66
C LYS A 33 2.45 -6.19 -10.16
N GLU A 34 1.44 -7.00 -10.46
CA GLU A 34 0.13 -6.49 -10.88
C GLU A 34 -0.54 -5.65 -9.79
N ILE A 35 -0.35 -6.02 -8.52
CA ILE A 35 -0.82 -5.24 -7.38
C ILE A 35 -0.12 -3.88 -7.32
N ALA A 36 1.20 -3.86 -7.52
CA ALA A 36 2.00 -2.63 -7.53
C ALA A 36 1.56 -1.69 -8.67
N ASP A 37 1.38 -2.24 -9.87
CA ASP A 37 0.91 -1.51 -11.05
C ASP A 37 -0.52 -0.96 -10.82
N THR A 38 -1.44 -1.79 -10.29
CA THR A 38 -2.84 -1.40 -10.01
C THR A 38 -2.93 -0.29 -8.95
N ALA A 39 -2.12 -0.37 -7.90
CA ALA A 39 -2.11 0.59 -6.81
C ALA A 39 -1.20 1.80 -7.06
N SER A 40 -0.48 1.83 -8.20
CA SER A 40 0.52 2.86 -8.53
C SER A 40 1.51 3.08 -7.38
N VAL A 41 2.15 1.98 -6.96
CA VAL A 41 3.19 1.90 -5.93
C VAL A 41 4.34 1.00 -6.41
N THR A 42 5.44 0.99 -5.67
CA THR A 42 6.56 0.08 -5.96
C THR A 42 6.25 -1.34 -5.48
N ILE A 43 6.91 -2.32 -6.10
CA ILE A 43 6.84 -3.73 -5.67
C ILE A 43 7.34 -3.86 -4.21
N ASP A 44 8.39 -3.13 -3.82
CA ASP A 44 8.91 -3.15 -2.45
C ASP A 44 7.87 -2.71 -1.42
N PHE A 45 7.04 -1.72 -1.76
CA PHE A 45 5.93 -1.29 -0.91
C PHE A 45 4.92 -2.42 -0.71
N VAL A 46 4.56 -3.12 -1.79
CA VAL A 46 3.65 -4.28 -1.74
C VAL A 46 4.22 -5.41 -0.89
N ILE A 47 5.51 -5.74 -1.07
CA ILE A 47 6.23 -6.74 -0.25
C ILE A 47 6.20 -6.34 1.23
N GLY A 48 6.46 -5.08 1.55
CA GLY A 48 6.43 -4.58 2.93
C GLY A 48 5.05 -4.75 3.58
N ILE A 49 3.95 -4.52 2.84
CA ILE A 49 2.59 -4.78 3.33
C ILE A 49 2.34 -6.28 3.48
N GLN A 50 2.75 -7.11 2.52
CA GLN A 50 2.60 -8.57 2.59
C GLN A 50 3.30 -9.15 3.82
N GLN A 51 4.52 -8.70 4.12
CA GLN A 51 5.29 -9.13 5.29
C GLN A 51 4.57 -8.73 6.59
N LYS A 52 4.07 -7.50 6.71
CA LYS A 52 3.27 -7.06 7.87
C LYS A 52 2.03 -7.92 8.07
N LEU A 53 1.30 -8.22 7.01
CA LEU A 53 0.12 -9.10 7.05
C LEU A 53 0.45 -10.55 7.41
N SER A 54 1.67 -10.99 7.13
CA SER A 54 2.14 -12.35 7.46
C SER A 54 2.65 -12.45 8.89
N ALA A 55 3.17 -11.35 9.45
CA ALA A 55 3.60 -11.24 10.84
C ALA A 55 2.44 -11.04 11.83
N ASP A 56 1.27 -10.60 11.35
CA ASP A 56 0.04 -10.44 12.15
C ASP A 56 -0.77 -11.76 12.31
N LYS A 57 -0.27 -12.87 11.74
CA LYS A 57 -0.81 -14.23 11.89
C LYS A 57 -0.09 -15.01 12.97
#